data_AF-A0A973PM86-F1
#
_entry.id   AF-A0A973PM86-F1
#
_cell.length_a   1.000
_cell.length_b   1.000
_cell.length_c   1.000
_cell.angle_alpha   90.00
_cell.angle_beta   90.00
_cell.angle_gamma   90.00
#
_symmetry.space_group_name_H-M   'P 1'
#
loop_
_entity.id
_entity.type
_entity.pdbx_description
1 polymer ?
#
loop_
_entity_poly.entity_id
_entity_poly.type
_entity_poly.pdbx_seq_one_letter_code
_entity_poly.pdbx_strand_id
1 'polypeptide(L)'
;MSTAYVVTALVTAAANTFSGFAAMTRLGPVMRVLGPALDHAGVPRSWLVWPIGALKALGALGLVLGLLGVPLVGTAAAAGLVLYFVCALFTHLRVGDRSPMFALAGAFLALAVATLALDPAVTVTV
;
A
#
# COMPACT_ATOMS: atom_id res chain seq x y z
N MET A 1 -5.03 19.46 11.45
CA MET A 1 -4.74 18.02 11.28
C MET A 1 -4.18 17.48 12.57
N SER A 2 -4.56 16.28 13.00
CA SER A 2 -4.00 15.68 14.22
C SER A 2 -2.57 15.17 13.98
N THR A 3 -1.71 15.22 14.99
CA THR A 3 -0.35 14.66 14.92
C THR A 3 -0.38 13.17 14.55
N ALA A 4 -1.36 12.43 15.08
CA ALA A 4 -1.56 11.02 14.76
C ALA A 4 -1.80 10.81 13.26
N TYR A 5 -2.74 11.56 12.64
CA TYR A 5 -2.98 11.46 11.20
C TYR A 5 -1.72 11.75 10.38
N VAL A 6 -1.02 12.84 10.69
CA VAL A 6 0.18 13.24 9.93
C VAL A 6 1.26 12.17 10.02
N VAL A 7 1.55 11.66 11.22
CA VAL A 7 2.56 10.60 11.41
C VAL A 7 2.15 9.33 10.66
N THR A 8 0.91 8.87 10.81
CA THR A 8 0.45 7.64 10.13
C THR A 8 0.46 7.81 8.61
N ALA A 9 0.01 8.95 8.07
CA ALA A 9 0.05 9.25 6.64
C ALA A 9 1.48 9.28 6.09
N LEU A 10 2.43 9.89 6.80
CA LEU A 10 3.84 9.91 6.41
C LEU A 10 4.46 8.51 6.40
N VAL A 11 4.20 7.71 7.44
CA VAL A 11 4.69 6.31 7.50
C VAL A 11 4.08 5.49 6.37
N THR A 12 2.78 5.66 6.09
CA THR A 12 2.08 5.01 4.96
C THR A 12 2.71 5.38 3.63
N ALA A 13 2.93 6.67 3.40
CA ALA A 13 3.52 7.16 2.16
C ALA A 13 4.96 6.64 1.98
N ALA A 14 5.79 6.70 3.04
CA ALA A 14 7.16 6.21 3.00
C ALA A 14 7.22 4.69 2.71
N ALA A 15 6.43 3.90 3.44
CA ALA A 15 6.39 2.45 3.26
C ALA A 15 5.94 2.04 1.84
N ASN A 16 4.89 2.69 1.31
CA ASN A 16 4.38 2.42 -0.03
C ASN A 16 5.29 2.94 -1.14
N THR A 17 5.99 4.06 -0.91
CA THR A 17 7.02 4.55 -1.83
C THR A 17 8.16 3.54 -1.93
N PHE A 18 8.71 3.10 -0.80
CA PHE A 18 9.78 2.10 -0.79
C PHE A 18 9.34 0.79 -1.43
N SER A 19 8.18 0.25 -1.01
CA SER A 19 7.66 -1.01 -1.54
C SER A 19 7.37 -0.94 -3.04
N GLY A 20 6.72 0.13 -3.50
CA GLY A 20 6.42 0.35 -4.91
C GLY A 20 7.69 0.50 -5.75
N PHE A 21 8.63 1.33 -5.30
CA PHE A 21 9.90 1.54 -5.97
C PHE A 21 10.74 0.26 -6.04
N ALA A 22 10.85 -0.48 -4.93
CA ALA A 22 11.58 -1.74 -4.89
C ALA A 22 10.98 -2.81 -5.82
N ALA A 23 9.66 -2.84 -5.96
CA ALA A 23 8.99 -3.72 -6.93
C ALA A 23 9.28 -3.30 -8.38
N MET A 24 9.12 -2.02 -8.71
CA MET A 24 9.35 -1.49 -10.07
C MET A 24 10.80 -1.66 -10.53
N THR A 25 11.76 -1.47 -9.62
CA THR A 25 13.20 -1.60 -9.90
C THR A 25 13.73 -3.01 -9.71
N ARG A 26 12.88 -3.96 -9.29
CA ARG A 26 13.25 -5.36 -9.03
C ARG A 26 14.44 -5.49 -8.08
N LEU A 27 14.38 -4.75 -6.97
CA LEU A 27 15.46 -4.69 -5.99
C LEU A 27 15.81 -6.10 -5.47
N GLY A 28 17.07 -6.52 -5.62
CA GLY A 28 17.51 -7.90 -5.41
C GLY A 28 17.08 -8.55 -4.08
N PRO A 29 17.33 -7.91 -2.91
CA PRO A 29 16.84 -8.41 -1.63
C PRO A 29 15.32 -8.61 -1.56
N VAL A 30 14.54 -7.72 -2.16
CA VAL A 30 13.07 -7.82 -2.18
C VAL A 30 12.63 -8.95 -3.10
N MET A 31 13.28 -9.10 -4.26
CA MET A 31 12.96 -10.16 -5.22
C MET A 31 13.22 -11.57 -4.68
N ARG A 32 14.19 -11.75 -3.78
CA ARG A 32 14.44 -13.04 -3.12
C ARG A 32 13.23 -13.55 -2.33
N VAL A 33 12.41 -12.64 -1.79
CA VAL A 33 11.22 -13.01 -1.00
C VAL A 33 9.94 -12.89 -1.83
N LEU A 34 9.84 -11.87 -2.67
CA LEU A 34 8.64 -11.60 -3.47
C LEU A 34 8.49 -12.51 -4.69
N GLY A 35 9.60 -12.92 -5.32
CA GLY A 35 9.57 -13.78 -6.52
C GLY A 35 8.82 -15.10 -6.29
N PRO A 36 9.20 -15.90 -5.28
CA PRO A 36 8.50 -17.14 -4.96
C PRO A 36 7.01 -16.95 -4.63
N ALA A 37 6.66 -15.84 -3.95
CA ALA A 37 5.27 -15.53 -3.63
C ALA A 37 4.44 -15.22 -4.90
N LEU A 38 5.00 -14.48 -5.86
CA LEU A 38 4.36 -14.20 -7.15
C LEU A 38 4.17 -15.49 -7.96
N ASP A 39 5.22 -16.31 -8.04
CA ASP A 39 5.20 -17.56 -8.80
C ASP A 39 4.16 -18.53 -8.21
N HIS A 40 4.05 -18.63 -6.88
CA HIS A 40 3.01 -19.42 -6.20
C HIS A 40 1.60 -18.87 -6.41
N ALA A 41 1.42 -17.54 -6.37
CA ALA A 41 0.14 -16.90 -6.62
C ALA A 41 -0.29 -16.90 -8.10
N GLY A 42 0.59 -17.36 -9.01
CA GLY A 42 0.37 -17.29 -10.46
C GLY A 42 0.32 -15.85 -11.00
N VAL A 43 0.99 -14.92 -10.31
CA VAL A 43 0.99 -13.49 -10.68
C VAL A 43 2.17 -13.21 -11.61
N PRO A 44 1.92 -12.67 -12.83
CA PRO A 44 2.99 -12.39 -13.78
C PRO A 44 4.02 -11.40 -13.24
N ARG A 45 5.31 -11.62 -13.49
CA ARG A 45 6.38 -10.69 -13.08
C ARG A 45 6.33 -9.32 -13.76
N SER A 46 5.53 -9.14 -14.81
CA SER A 46 5.21 -7.83 -15.38
C SER A 46 4.40 -6.97 -14.40
N TRP A 47 3.63 -7.61 -13.52
CA TRP A 47 2.80 -6.92 -12.53
C TRP A 47 3.60 -6.13 -11.51
N LEU A 48 4.87 -6.47 -11.31
CA LEU A 48 5.79 -5.74 -10.43
C LEU A 48 5.88 -4.25 -10.75
N VAL A 49 5.82 -3.89 -12.03
CA VAL A 49 5.76 -2.48 -12.46
C VAL A 49 4.32 -1.99 -12.41
N TRP A 50 3.46 -2.58 -13.26
CA TRP A 50 2.04 -2.28 -13.30
C TRP A 50 1.24 -3.59 -13.21
N PRO A 51 0.35 -3.77 -12.21
CA PRO A 51 -0.17 -2.73 -11.31
C PRO A 51 0.53 -2.60 -9.93
N ILE A 52 1.35 -3.56 -9.48
CA ILE A 52 1.80 -3.68 -8.08
C ILE A 52 2.60 -2.46 -7.62
N GLY A 53 3.64 -2.08 -8.37
CA GLY A 53 4.54 -1.01 -7.98
C GLY A 53 3.91 0.37 -8.17
N ALA A 54 3.30 0.58 -9.33
CA ALA A 54 2.68 1.84 -9.71
C ALA A 54 1.51 2.24 -8.81
N LEU A 55 0.59 1.32 -8.46
CA LEU A 55 -0.54 1.66 -7.59
C LEU A 55 -0.09 2.07 -6.18
N LYS A 56 0.93 1.39 -5.63
CA LYS A 56 1.53 1.79 -4.34
C LYS A 56 2.16 3.18 -4.43
N ALA A 57 2.91 3.45 -5.50
CA ALA A 57 3.56 4.75 -5.70
C ALA A 57 2.54 5.88 -5.91
N LEU A 58 1.47 5.64 -6.67
CA LEU A 58 0.37 6.59 -6.85
C LEU A 58 -0.38 6.84 -5.54
N GLY A 59 -0.64 5.80 -4.75
CA GLY A 59 -1.22 5.94 -3.41
C GLY A 59 -0.31 6.77 -2.48
N ALA A 60 0.99 6.51 -2.47
CA ALA A 60 1.94 7.31 -1.70
C ALA A 60 1.99 8.78 -2.15
N LEU A 61 2.02 9.03 -3.47
CA LEU A 61 1.99 10.37 -4.03
C LEU A 61 0.71 11.10 -3.65
N GLY A 62 -0.45 10.45 -3.77
CA GLY A 62 -1.73 11.04 -3.40
C GLY A 62 -1.83 11.38 -1.91
N LEU A 63 -1.26 10.55 -1.02
CA LEU A 63 -1.15 10.87 0.40
C LEU A 63 -0.30 12.13 0.65
N VAL A 64 0.85 12.25 -0.03
CA VAL A 64 1.70 13.46 0.07
C VAL A 64 0.93 14.69 -0.42
N LEU A 65 0.22 14.60 -1.54
CA LEU A 65 -0.62 15.71 -2.03
C LEU A 65 -1.74 16.06 -1.04
N GLY A 66 -2.32 15.06 -0.36
CA GLY A 66 -3.26 15.26 0.73
C GLY A 66 -2.69 16.09 1.88
N LEU A 67 -1.48 15.74 2.34
CA LEU A 67 -0.76 16.47 3.39
C LEU A 67 -0.35 17.89 2.95
N LEU A 68 -0.12 18.11 1.67
CA LEU A 68 0.24 19.42 1.09
C LEU A 68 -0.97 20.34 0.84
N GLY A 69 -2.19 19.90 1.16
CA GLY A 69 -3.38 20.75 1.11
C GLY A 69 -4.45 20.36 0.09
N VAL A 70 -4.36 19.16 -0.51
CA VAL A 70 -5.41 18.61 -1.40
C VAL A 70 -6.13 17.44 -0.70
N PRO A 71 -6.90 17.68 0.36
CA PRO A 71 -7.35 16.64 1.30
C PRO A 71 -8.12 15.50 0.62
N LEU A 72 -9.02 15.81 -0.31
CA LEU A 72 -9.81 14.79 -1.02
C LEU A 72 -8.95 13.82 -1.85
N VAL A 73 -7.81 14.28 -2.38
CA VAL A 73 -6.84 13.41 -3.07
C VAL A 73 -6.14 12.49 -2.07
N GLY A 74 -5.80 13.01 -0.89
CA GLY A 74 -5.27 12.20 0.21
C GLY A 74 -6.24 11.10 0.63
N THR A 75 -7.51 11.44 0.83
CA THR A 75 -8.56 10.47 1.18
C THR A 75 -8.74 9.41 0.11
N ALA A 76 -8.83 9.81 -1.17
CA ALA A 76 -8.93 8.88 -2.29
C ALA A 76 -7.71 7.95 -2.39
N ALA A 77 -6.51 8.47 -2.11
CA ALA A 77 -5.28 7.69 -2.11
C ALA A 77 -5.23 6.68 -0.95
N ALA A 78 -5.63 7.07 0.26
CA ALA A 78 -5.74 6.18 1.40
C ALA A 78 -6.75 5.05 1.12
N ALA A 79 -7.93 5.38 0.60
CA ALA A 79 -8.94 4.40 0.19
C ALA A 79 -8.44 3.46 -0.92
N GLY A 80 -7.75 4.01 -1.93
CA GLY A 80 -7.14 3.22 -3.00
C GLY A 80 -6.09 2.22 -2.49
N LEU A 81 -5.26 2.63 -1.53
CA LEU A 81 -4.31 1.73 -0.86
C LEU A 81 -5.02 0.64 -0.05
N VAL A 82 -6.10 0.97 0.66
CA VAL A 82 -6.93 -0.04 1.35
C VAL A 82 -7.43 -1.08 0.35
N LEU A 83 -8.06 -0.65 -0.74
CA LEU A 83 -8.56 -1.56 -1.78
C LEU A 83 -7.44 -2.40 -2.39
N TYR A 84 -6.30 -1.78 -2.68
CA TYR A 84 -5.12 -2.45 -3.20
C TYR A 84 -4.65 -3.58 -2.27
N PHE A 85 -4.50 -3.31 -0.97
CA PHE A 85 -4.01 -4.31 -0.03
C PHE A 85 -5.05 -5.37 0.32
N VAL A 86 -6.35 -5.06 0.26
CA VAL A 86 -7.42 -6.07 0.34
C VAL A 86 -7.29 -7.07 -0.82
N CYS A 87 -7.13 -6.58 -2.05
CA CYS A 87 -6.90 -7.44 -3.22
C CYS A 87 -5.62 -8.27 -3.07
N ALA A 88 -4.53 -7.66 -2.59
CA ALA A 88 -3.28 -8.39 -2.34
C ALA A 88 -3.49 -9.52 -1.32
N LEU A 89 -4.13 -9.23 -0.18
CA LEU A 89 -4.42 -10.24 0.84
C LEU A 89 -5.29 -11.38 0.29
N PHE A 90 -6.29 -11.05 -0.52
CA PHE A 90 -7.11 -12.05 -1.20
C PHE A 90 -6.27 -12.98 -2.11
N THR A 91 -5.30 -12.45 -2.87
CA THR A 91 -4.43 -13.30 -3.70
C THR A 91 -3.60 -14.29 -2.89
N HIS A 92 -3.12 -13.88 -1.71
CA HIS A 92 -2.41 -14.76 -0.79
C HIS A 92 -3.33 -15.82 -0.19
N LEU A 93 -4.53 -15.44 0.26
CA LEU A 93 -5.52 -16.37 0.82
C LEU A 93 -5.98 -17.42 -0.20
N ARG A 94 -6.17 -17.01 -1.47
CA ARG A 94 -6.58 -17.90 -2.56
C ARG A 94 -5.64 -19.10 -2.74
N VAL A 95 -4.34 -18.90 -2.54
CA VAL A 95 -3.32 -19.95 -2.66
C VAL A 95 -2.84 -20.49 -1.32
N GLY A 96 -3.49 -20.10 -0.22
CA GLY A 96 -3.14 -20.55 1.12
C GLY A 96 -1.75 -20.12 1.58
N ASP A 97 -1.27 -18.95 1.12
CA ASP A 97 0.07 -18.45 1.43
C ASP A 97 0.23 -18.13 2.93
N ARG A 98 1.27 -18.68 3.54
CA ARG A 98 1.68 -18.42 4.93
C ARG A 98 3.07 -17.77 5.02
N SER A 99 3.58 -17.27 3.91
CA SER A 99 4.87 -16.61 3.85
C SER A 99 4.87 -15.27 4.61
N PRO A 100 6.05 -14.71 4.93
CA PRO A 100 6.16 -13.37 5.48
C PRO A 100 5.51 -12.28 4.60
N MET A 101 5.28 -12.52 3.31
CA MET A 101 4.61 -11.57 2.42
C MET A 101 3.13 -11.38 2.77
N PHE A 102 2.46 -12.43 3.23
CA PHE A 102 1.07 -12.32 3.71
C PHE A 102 0.98 -11.40 4.93
N ALA A 103 1.86 -11.60 5.92
CA ALA A 103 1.92 -10.77 7.11
C ALA A 103 2.28 -9.32 6.78
N LEU A 104 3.23 -9.12 5.85
CA LEU A 104 3.61 -7.78 5.38
C LEU A 104 2.44 -7.07 4.68
N ALA A 105 1.71 -7.75 3.80
CA ALA A 105 0.52 -7.18 3.16
C ALA A 105 -0.55 -6.78 4.20
N GLY A 106 -0.73 -7.60 5.25
CA GLY A 106 -1.62 -7.27 6.37
C GLY A 106 -1.17 -6.02 7.16
N ALA A 107 0.12 -5.86 7.41
CA ALA A 107 0.66 -4.67 8.08
C ALA A 107 0.45 -3.40 7.24
N PHE A 108 0.67 -3.47 5.93
CA PHE A 108 0.40 -2.36 5.02
C PHE A 108 -1.09 -2.02 4.93
N LEU A 109 -1.97 -3.03 4.95
CA LEU A 109 -3.42 -2.81 5.02
C LEU A 109 -3.81 -2.08 6.31
N ALA A 110 -3.32 -2.53 7.46
CA ALA A 110 -3.58 -1.90 8.74
C ALA A 110 -3.14 -0.43 8.76
N LEU A 111 -1.98 -0.15 8.17
CA LEU A 111 -1.44 1.19 8.06
C LEU A 111 -2.31 2.09 7.15
N ALA A 112 -2.74 1.58 5.99
CA ALA A 112 -3.64 2.29 5.08
C ALA A 112 -5.03 2.56 5.72
N VAL A 113 -5.60 1.56 6.41
CA VAL A 113 -6.87 1.70 7.15
C VAL A 113 -6.72 2.74 8.28
N ALA A 114 -5.63 2.70 9.03
CA ALA A 114 -5.39 3.68 10.10
C ALA A 114 -5.26 5.10 9.53
N THR A 115 -4.55 5.29 8.41
CA THR A 115 -4.49 6.60 7.74
C THR A 115 -5.86 7.07 7.28
N LEU A 116 -6.66 6.20 6.66
CA LEU A 116 -8.00 6.55 6.20
C LEU A 116 -8.94 6.87 7.37
N ALA A 117 -8.89 6.09 8.46
CA ALA A 117 -9.73 6.28 9.63
C ALA A 117 -9.39 7.57 10.41
N LEU A 118 -8.12 7.98 10.42
CA LEU A 118 -7.67 9.22 11.05
C LEU A 118 -7.84 10.45 10.14
N ASP A 119 -8.27 10.27 8.90
CA ASP A 119 -8.39 11.34 7.92
C ASP A 119 -9.42 12.40 8.39
N PRO A 120 -9.01 13.68 8.54
CA PRO A 120 -9.91 14.76 8.90
C PRO A 120 -11.10 14.92 7.93
N ALA A 121 -10.91 14.64 6.64
CA ALA A 121 -11.99 14.76 5.67
C ALA A 121 -13.06 13.67 5.83
N VAL A 122 -12.69 12.52 6.40
CA VAL A 122 -13.62 11.41 6.69
C VAL A 122 -14.29 11.62 8.06
N THR A 123 -13.50 11.98 9.07
CA THR A 123 -13.98 12.12 10.46
C THR A 123 -14.91 13.31 10.70
N VAL A 124 -14.88 14.34 9.85
CA VAL A 124 -15.81 15.49 9.95
C VAL A 124 -17.18 15.19 9.33
N THR A 125 -17.30 14.11 8.54
CA THR A 125 -18.56 13.72 7.88
C THR A 125 -19.41 12.70 8.66
N VAL A 126 -18.94 12.25 9.83
CA VAL A 126 -19.62 11.29 10.72
C VAL A 126 -19.94 11.98 12.04
#